data_AF-A0A832EX59-F1
#
_entry.id   AF-A0A832EX59-F1
#
_cell.length_a   1.000
_cell.length_b   1.000
_cell.length_c   1.000
_cell.angle_alpha   90.00
_cell.angle_beta   90.00
_cell.angle_gamma   90.00
#
_symmetry.space_group_name_H-M   'P 1'
#
loop_
_entity.id
_entity.type
_entity.pdbx_description
1 polymer ?
#
loop_
_entity_poly.entity_id
_entity_poly.type
_entity_poly.pdbx_seq_one_letter_code
_entity_poly.pdbx_strand_id
1 'polypeptide(L)'
;MCIIYIRLLGEYGKRKAQSLFEYIPRYLTTKEDLTSYDVKKSRALVIRKELGNIPVDRITRSHVKEFIAQFNDRPSTRKEYLGDLRGILDIALDDEVIQVNTARNVKVGKLEKPKIDPFSPEEVRAIMEQAEGLFKSFLGIAFNTGARSGEVLGLMRNDIASQLHIKRTVTRGSVNEPKTIGSVRSIPIFDVIEPYIDERLENSKSLYLFDKDGGHLGDVAYFRRQWKTVIKKSGVRYRKLYNTSHTFITAMLNSGEFSILQIAQMVGHASPRMIMSTYAGFVQSEHIKIDVKTDLFGHNMGILEENIKSYGFDDVLEST
;
A
#
# COMPACT_ATOMS: atom_id res chain seq x y z
N MET A 1 38.59 44.38 33.08
CA MET A 1 37.14 44.12 33.27
C MET A 1 36.48 43.25 32.19
N CYS A 2 37.05 43.07 30.99
CA CYS A 2 36.41 42.30 29.91
C CYS A 2 36.63 40.77 29.96
N ILE A 3 37.73 40.29 30.55
CA ILE A 3 38.08 38.85 30.57
C ILE A 3 37.26 38.06 31.62
N ILE A 4 36.85 38.72 32.71
CA ILE A 4 36.07 38.08 33.77
C ILE A 4 34.59 37.91 33.35
N TYR A 5 34.06 38.83 32.54
CA TYR A 5 32.68 38.78 32.06
C TYR A 5 32.43 37.63 31.06
N ILE A 6 33.43 37.30 30.22
CA ILE A 6 33.36 36.15 29.29
C ILE A 6 33.39 34.80 30.05
N ARG A 7 34.04 34.75 31.22
CA ARG A 7 34.11 33.52 32.03
C ARG A 7 32.82 33.25 32.80
N LEU A 8 32.13 34.30 33.26
CA LEU A 8 30.87 34.19 34.02
C LEU A 8 29.65 33.85 33.14
N LEU A 9 29.66 34.21 31.85
CA LEU A 9 28.63 33.77 30.88
C LEU A 9 28.84 32.33 30.36
N GLY A 10 30.01 31.73 30.62
CA GLY A 10 30.33 30.36 30.19
C GLY A 10 29.83 29.25 31.13
N GLU A 11 29.44 29.60 32.36
CA GLU A 11 29.05 28.66 33.42
C GLU A 11 27.57 28.75 33.82
N TYR A 12 26.86 29.83 33.47
CA TYR A 12 25.41 29.94 33.66
C TYR A 12 24.67 29.41 32.42
N GLY A 13 24.48 28.09 32.36
CA GLY A 13 23.53 27.49 31.39
C GLY A 13 23.89 26.11 30.83
N LYS A 14 25.00 25.48 31.24
CA LYS A 14 25.27 24.10 30.80
C LYS A 14 24.41 23.13 31.62
N ARG A 15 23.17 22.91 31.17
CA ARG A 15 22.46 21.66 31.49
C ARG A 15 23.45 20.52 31.27
N LYS A 16 23.65 19.66 32.27
CA LYS A 16 24.54 18.50 32.18
C LYS A 16 24.19 17.77 30.89
N ALA A 17 25.14 17.67 29.96
CA ALA A 17 24.87 17.14 28.62
C ALA A 17 24.30 15.73 28.75
N GLN A 18 23.00 15.61 28.51
CA GLN A 18 22.26 14.37 28.66
C GLN A 18 22.74 13.40 27.60
N SER A 19 22.85 12.13 27.97
CA SER A 19 23.23 11.11 27.01
C SER A 19 22.12 10.95 25.96
N LEU A 20 22.45 10.61 24.71
CA LEU A 20 21.44 10.34 23.67
C LEU A 20 20.38 9.32 24.15
N PHE A 21 20.79 8.36 24.99
CA PHE A 21 19.91 7.41 25.65
C PHE A 21 18.70 8.04 26.36
N GLU A 22 18.85 9.20 27.01
CA GLU A 22 17.79 9.85 27.78
C GLU A 22 16.63 10.34 26.89
N TYR A 23 16.89 10.57 25.61
CA TYR A 23 15.89 11.03 24.64
C TYR A 23 15.12 9.88 23.99
N ILE A 24 15.60 8.64 24.10
CA ILE A 24 15.00 7.48 23.44
C ILE A 24 13.61 7.14 24.02
N PRO A 25 13.39 7.07 25.34
CA PRO A 25 12.05 6.86 25.90
C PRO A 25 11.05 7.92 25.44
N ARG A 26 11.46 9.20 25.44
CA ARG A 26 10.62 10.31 24.99
C ARG A 26 10.26 10.17 23.52
N TYR A 27 11.22 9.82 22.67
CA TYR A 27 10.96 9.51 21.26
C TYR A 27 9.92 8.41 21.11
N LEU A 28 10.04 7.32 21.88
CA LEU A 28 9.11 6.20 21.80
C LEU A 28 7.69 6.57 22.26
N THR A 29 7.54 7.39 23.31
CA THR A 29 6.23 7.91 23.73
C THR A 29 5.54 8.66 22.59
N THR A 30 6.26 9.49 21.83
CA THR A 30 5.67 10.20 20.67
C THR A 30 5.25 9.29 19.50
N LYS A 31 5.42 7.96 19.62
CA LYS A 31 5.18 6.98 18.57
C LYS A 31 4.27 5.84 19.03
N GLU A 32 3.78 5.86 20.26
CA GLU A 32 3.04 4.75 20.87
C GLU A 32 1.74 4.40 20.12
N ASP A 33 1.05 5.40 19.58
CA ASP A 33 -0.19 5.21 18.80
C ASP A 33 0.05 4.74 17.35
N LEU A 34 1.32 4.57 16.96
CA LEU A 34 1.65 4.11 15.62
C LEU A 34 1.64 2.59 15.55
N THR A 35 1.02 2.05 14.51
CA THR A 35 1.11 0.62 14.16
C THR A 35 2.55 0.15 13.88
N SER A 36 3.45 1.10 13.62
CA SER A 36 4.89 0.85 13.42
C SER A 36 5.72 0.94 14.71
N TYR A 37 5.08 1.13 15.87
CA TYR A 37 5.74 1.35 17.17
C TYR A 37 6.78 0.28 17.48
N ASP A 38 6.44 -1.01 17.41
CA ASP A 38 7.38 -2.08 17.76
C ASP A 38 8.63 -2.08 16.88
N VAL A 39 8.47 -1.81 15.58
CA VAL A 39 9.60 -1.74 14.65
C VAL A 39 10.48 -0.53 14.96
N LYS A 40 9.86 0.62 15.28
CA LYS A 40 10.58 1.83 15.73
C LYS A 40 11.29 1.59 17.06
N LYS A 41 10.66 0.89 18.00
CA LYS A 41 11.24 0.49 19.29
C LYS A 41 12.45 -0.39 19.09
N SER A 42 12.37 -1.43 18.26
CA SER A 42 13.53 -2.27 17.93
C SER A 42 14.69 -1.46 17.34
N ARG A 43 14.41 -0.53 16.40
CA ARG A 43 15.46 0.33 15.81
C ARG A 43 16.03 1.32 16.82
N ALA A 44 15.20 1.90 17.69
CA ALA A 44 15.64 2.79 18.76
C ALA A 44 16.55 2.08 19.78
N LEU A 45 16.31 0.79 20.06
CA LEU A 45 17.20 -0.01 20.91
C LEU A 45 18.57 -0.27 20.24
N VAL A 46 18.62 -0.44 18.93
CA VAL A 46 19.88 -0.53 18.20
C VAL A 46 20.62 0.82 18.22
N ILE A 47 19.91 1.93 18.00
CA ILE A 47 20.48 3.29 18.15
C ILE A 47 21.03 3.49 19.56
N ARG A 48 20.28 3.06 20.60
CA ARG A 48 20.73 3.12 22.00
C ARG A 48 22.05 2.38 22.20
N LYS A 49 22.16 1.17 21.65
CA LYS A 49 23.36 0.34 21.82
C LYS A 49 24.61 1.03 21.25
N GLU A 50 24.49 1.63 20.07
CA GLU A 50 25.63 2.16 19.32
C GLU A 50 25.99 3.61 19.70
N LEU A 51 24.98 4.47 19.87
CA LEU A 51 25.16 5.92 20.08
C LEU A 51 24.67 6.40 21.45
N GLY A 52 23.97 5.54 22.21
CA GLY A 52 23.22 5.96 23.39
C GLY A 52 24.07 6.56 24.51
N ASN A 53 25.33 6.13 24.65
CA ASN A 53 26.28 6.59 25.68
C ASN A 53 27.01 7.89 25.32
N ILE A 54 26.86 8.39 24.10
CA ILE A 54 27.47 9.64 23.67
C ILE A 54 26.56 10.79 24.15
N PRO A 55 27.12 11.84 24.79
CA PRO A 55 26.38 13.07 25.08
C PRO A 55 25.73 13.62 23.81
N VAL A 56 24.46 14.01 23.87
CA VAL A 56 23.68 14.36 22.67
C VAL A 56 24.29 15.54 21.89
N ASP A 57 24.89 16.49 22.60
CA ASP A 57 25.61 17.66 22.06
C ASP A 57 26.95 17.29 21.38
N ARG A 58 27.46 16.08 21.62
CA ARG A 58 28.68 15.53 20.99
C ARG A 58 28.38 14.58 19.83
N ILE A 59 27.11 14.35 19.49
CA ILE A 59 26.75 13.54 18.31
C ILE A 59 27.09 14.32 17.03
N THR A 60 28.25 14.01 16.44
CA THR A 60 28.69 14.62 15.19
C THR A 60 28.04 13.96 13.97
N ARG A 61 28.14 14.63 12.81
CA ARG A 61 27.71 14.04 11.52
C ARG A 61 28.51 12.78 11.16
N SER A 62 29.77 12.66 11.62
CA SER A 62 30.59 11.47 11.39
C SER A 62 30.02 10.27 12.12
N HIS A 63 29.64 10.41 13.41
CA HIS A 63 28.97 9.34 14.16
C HIS A 63 27.70 8.87 13.46
N VAL A 64 26.88 9.79 12.94
CA VAL A 64 25.67 9.45 12.19
C VAL A 64 26.01 8.66 10.92
N LYS A 65 27.02 9.10 10.16
CA LYS A 65 27.44 8.41 8.92
C LYS A 65 27.99 7.02 9.21
N GLU A 66 28.82 6.87 10.24
CA GLU A 66 29.40 5.60 10.68
C GLU A 66 28.31 4.62 11.12
N PHE A 67 27.36 5.07 11.94
CA PHE A 67 26.22 4.25 12.35
C PHE A 67 25.39 3.78 11.14
N ILE A 68 25.07 4.69 10.22
CA ILE A 68 24.27 4.33 9.03
C ILE A 68 25.06 3.44 8.06
N ALA A 69 26.38 3.54 8.02
CA ALA A 69 27.24 2.70 7.17
C ALA A 69 27.20 1.22 7.57
N GLN A 70 26.83 0.90 8.81
CA GLN A 70 26.66 -0.49 9.27
C GLN A 70 25.56 -1.27 8.52
N PHE A 71 24.64 -0.56 7.83
CA PHE A 71 23.50 -1.15 7.10
C PHE A 71 23.64 -1.00 5.57
N ASN A 72 24.88 -1.06 5.06
CA ASN A 72 25.20 -0.77 3.65
C ASN A 72 24.43 -1.63 2.63
N ASP A 73 24.11 -2.88 2.98
CA ASP A 73 23.40 -3.88 2.16
C ASP A 73 21.90 -3.55 1.99
N ARG A 74 21.34 -2.67 2.82
CA ARG A 74 19.90 -2.39 2.87
C ARG A 74 19.61 -0.89 2.88
N PRO A 75 19.52 -0.24 1.70
CA PRO A 75 19.36 1.21 1.66
C PRO A 75 18.02 1.72 2.24
N SER A 76 16.97 0.89 2.30
CA SER A 76 15.70 1.21 2.97
C SER A 76 15.88 1.28 4.47
N THR A 77 16.55 0.27 5.03
CA THR A 77 16.91 0.19 6.44
C THR A 77 17.76 1.40 6.86
N ARG A 78 18.72 1.84 6.03
CA ARG A 78 19.49 3.09 6.29
C ARG A 78 18.59 4.32 6.43
N LYS A 79 17.60 4.49 5.55
CA LYS A 79 16.67 5.62 5.64
C LYS A 79 15.78 5.55 6.87
N GLU A 80 15.32 4.36 7.25
CA GLU A 80 14.49 4.16 8.44
C GLU A 80 15.26 4.47 9.73
N TYR A 81 16.47 3.93 9.88
CA TYR A 81 17.34 4.24 11.02
C TYR A 81 17.68 5.73 11.09
N LEU A 82 18.00 6.35 9.95
CA LEU A 82 18.28 7.78 9.90
C LEU A 82 17.05 8.62 10.27
N GLY A 83 15.86 8.19 9.84
CA GLY A 83 14.59 8.84 10.21
C GLY A 83 14.32 8.76 11.71
N ASP A 84 14.51 7.59 12.32
CA ASP A 84 14.33 7.42 13.77
C ASP A 84 15.39 8.21 14.57
N LEU A 85 16.66 8.19 14.14
CA LEU A 85 17.73 8.98 14.77
C LEU A 85 17.48 10.49 14.65
N ARG A 86 16.98 10.96 13.49
CA ARG A 86 16.56 12.36 13.33
C ARG A 86 15.48 12.72 14.34
N GLY A 87 14.45 11.90 14.48
CA GLY A 87 13.37 12.14 15.43
C GLY A 87 13.84 12.18 16.89
N ILE A 88 14.81 11.35 17.26
CA ILE A 88 15.43 11.39 18.60
C ILE A 88 16.20 12.72 18.80
N LEU A 89 17.01 13.13 17.82
CA LEU A 89 17.77 14.38 17.88
C LEU A 89 16.88 15.62 17.76
N ASP A 90 15.70 15.53 17.12
CA ASP A 90 14.73 16.62 17.09
C ASP A 90 14.20 16.93 18.50
N ILE A 91 13.98 15.93 19.36
CA ILE A 91 13.59 16.17 20.76
C ILE A 91 14.68 16.92 21.53
N ALA A 92 15.95 16.55 21.31
CA ALA A 92 17.07 17.25 21.95
C ALA A 92 17.27 18.68 21.42
N LEU A 93 16.90 18.91 20.15
CA LEU A 93 16.87 20.24 19.53
C LEU A 93 15.72 21.08 20.11
N ASP A 94 14.54 20.49 20.28
CA ASP A 94 13.37 21.15 20.85
C ASP A 94 13.58 21.51 22.33
N ASP A 95 14.36 20.72 23.06
CA ASP A 95 14.80 21.04 24.43
C ASP A 95 15.96 22.06 24.50
N GLU A 96 16.41 22.55 23.34
CA GLU A 96 17.52 23.50 23.16
C GLU A 96 18.88 23.00 23.68
N VAL A 97 19.02 21.68 23.93
CA VAL A 97 20.29 21.06 24.37
C VAL A 97 21.30 20.99 23.23
N ILE A 98 20.82 20.90 21.99
CA ILE A 98 21.62 21.03 20.77
C ILE A 98 21.09 22.17 19.92
N GLN A 99 21.97 22.82 19.16
CA GLN A 99 21.59 23.91 18.26
C GLN A 99 21.24 23.42 16.84
N VAL A 100 21.74 22.23 16.47
CA VAL A 100 21.57 21.66 15.13
C VAL A 100 21.40 20.15 15.23
N ASN A 101 20.36 19.62 14.56
CA ASN A 101 20.22 18.18 14.36
C ASN A 101 21.21 17.68 13.29
N THR A 102 22.27 16.99 13.74
CA THR A 102 23.37 16.54 12.88
C THR A 102 22.97 15.46 11.86
N ALA A 103 21.79 14.84 12.02
CA ALA A 103 21.26 13.82 11.12
C ALA A 103 20.43 14.38 9.95
N ARG A 104 19.90 15.61 10.02
CA ARG A 104 18.99 16.17 8.98
C ARG A 104 19.61 16.20 7.58
N ASN A 105 20.89 16.55 7.46
CA ASN A 105 21.58 16.71 6.17
C ASN A 105 22.39 15.48 5.72
N VAL A 106 22.28 14.36 6.42
CA VAL A 106 22.90 13.09 5.98
C VAL A 106 22.09 12.53 4.81
N LYS A 107 22.74 12.37 3.65
CA LYS A 107 22.14 11.80 2.46
C LYS A 107 22.36 10.29 2.45
N VAL A 108 21.28 9.53 2.35
CA VAL A 108 21.32 8.10 2.02
C VAL A 108 21.05 8.00 0.52
N GLY A 109 21.78 7.14 -0.19
CA GLY A 109 21.61 6.94 -1.63
C GLY A 109 20.15 6.76 -2.06
N LYS A 110 19.86 7.11 -3.32
CA LYS A 110 18.53 6.86 -3.88
C LYS A 110 18.23 5.36 -3.78
N LEU A 111 17.05 5.06 -3.27
CA LEU A 111 16.50 3.73 -3.32
C LEU A 111 15.80 3.63 -4.65
N GLU A 112 16.29 2.78 -5.54
CA GLU A 112 15.43 2.29 -6.59
C GLU A 112 14.31 1.49 -5.93
N LYS A 113 13.07 1.90 -6.19
CA LYS A 113 11.93 1.09 -5.78
C LYS A 113 11.99 -0.18 -6.62
N PRO A 114 11.89 -1.38 -6.01
CA PRO A 114 11.82 -2.60 -6.79
C PRO A 114 10.65 -2.49 -7.76
N LYS A 115 10.89 -2.81 -9.03
CA LYS A 115 9.81 -2.90 -10.02
C LYS A 115 8.84 -3.98 -9.56
N ILE A 116 7.55 -3.73 -9.76
CA ILE A 116 6.52 -4.74 -9.54
C ILE A 116 6.75 -5.91 -10.50
N ASP A 117 6.38 -7.10 -10.06
CA ASP A 117 6.64 -8.35 -10.78
C ASP A 117 5.38 -9.22 -10.73
N PRO A 118 4.30 -8.81 -11.44
CA PRO A 118 3.03 -9.52 -11.46
C PRO A 118 3.19 -10.90 -12.12
N PHE A 119 2.29 -11.83 -11.77
CA PHE A 119 2.17 -13.10 -12.45
C PHE A 119 1.41 -12.93 -13.78
N SER A 120 1.76 -13.73 -14.78
CA SER A 120 0.98 -13.89 -16.00
C SER A 120 -0.28 -14.74 -15.75
N PRO A 121 -1.31 -14.66 -16.62
CA PRO A 121 -2.49 -15.51 -16.53
C PRO A 121 -2.17 -17.02 -16.48
N GLU A 122 -1.16 -17.46 -17.24
CA GLU A 122 -0.71 -18.84 -17.29
C GLU A 122 -0.07 -19.27 -15.96
N GLU A 123 0.77 -18.40 -15.38
CA GLU A 123 1.36 -18.63 -14.06
C GLU A 123 0.29 -18.69 -12.96
N VAL A 124 -0.73 -17.82 -13.01
CA VAL A 124 -1.85 -17.85 -12.05
C VAL A 124 -2.61 -19.18 -12.16
N ARG A 125 -2.90 -19.64 -13.38
CA ARG A 125 -3.57 -20.94 -13.60
C ARG A 125 -2.75 -22.09 -13.01
N ALA A 126 -1.46 -22.17 -13.33
CA ALA A 126 -0.56 -23.20 -12.81
C ALA A 126 -0.43 -23.17 -11.27
N ILE A 127 -0.46 -21.98 -10.66
CA ILE A 127 -0.48 -21.82 -9.20
C ILE A 127 -1.78 -22.36 -8.61
N MET A 128 -2.93 -22.00 -9.20
CA MET A 128 -4.26 -22.38 -8.70
C MET A 128 -4.53 -23.89 -8.83
N GLU A 129 -3.97 -24.55 -9.85
CA GLU A 129 -4.03 -26.00 -10.02
C GLU A 129 -3.32 -26.77 -8.90
N GLN A 130 -2.22 -26.21 -8.35
CA GLN A 130 -1.42 -26.84 -7.30
C GLN A 130 -1.85 -26.46 -5.88
N ALA A 131 -2.75 -25.48 -5.75
CA ALA A 131 -3.26 -25.02 -4.46
C ALA A 131 -4.50 -25.84 -4.04
N GLU A 132 -4.61 -26.08 -2.73
CA GLU A 132 -5.67 -26.90 -2.13
C GLU A 132 -6.23 -26.27 -0.85
N GLY A 133 -7.46 -26.67 -0.49
CA GLY A 133 -8.14 -26.30 0.75
C GLY A 133 -8.20 -24.80 1.02
N LEU A 134 -8.07 -24.43 2.29
CA LEU A 134 -8.12 -23.04 2.77
C LEU A 134 -7.18 -22.09 1.99
N PHE A 135 -6.02 -22.58 1.56
CA PHE A 135 -5.06 -21.75 0.83
C PHE A 135 -5.48 -21.50 -0.62
N LYS A 136 -6.16 -22.46 -1.26
CA LYS A 136 -6.72 -22.26 -2.60
C LYS A 136 -7.76 -21.15 -2.60
N SER A 137 -8.67 -21.17 -1.63
CA SER A 137 -9.71 -20.15 -1.49
C SER A 137 -9.13 -18.79 -1.16
N PHE A 138 -8.07 -18.75 -0.34
CA PHE A 138 -7.30 -17.52 -0.12
C PHE A 138 -6.73 -16.96 -1.42
N LEU A 139 -6.06 -17.78 -2.23
CA LEU A 139 -5.48 -17.36 -3.49
C LEU A 139 -6.56 -16.94 -4.50
N GLY A 140 -7.66 -17.68 -4.60
CA GLY A 140 -8.78 -17.38 -5.48
C GLY A 140 -9.36 -15.99 -5.21
N ILE A 141 -9.59 -15.64 -3.94
CA ILE A 141 -10.03 -14.29 -3.57
C ILE A 141 -8.92 -13.26 -3.81
N ALA A 142 -7.67 -13.56 -3.42
CA ALA A 142 -6.57 -12.60 -3.51
C ALA A 142 -6.17 -12.23 -4.95
N PHE A 143 -6.24 -13.17 -5.90
CA PHE A 143 -5.93 -12.92 -7.32
C PHE A 143 -7.05 -12.19 -8.06
N ASN A 144 -8.28 -12.22 -7.56
CA ASN A 144 -9.45 -11.70 -8.27
C ASN A 144 -10.10 -10.46 -7.63
N THR A 145 -9.56 -9.96 -6.50
CA THR A 145 -10.09 -8.75 -5.83
C THR A 145 -9.09 -7.60 -5.76
N GLY A 146 -7.80 -7.89 -5.94
CA GLY A 146 -6.73 -6.92 -5.69
C GLY A 146 -6.56 -6.54 -4.21
N ALA A 147 -7.33 -7.15 -3.30
CA ALA A 147 -7.20 -6.92 -1.86
C ALA A 147 -5.84 -7.36 -1.34
N ARG A 148 -5.30 -6.60 -0.38
CA ARG A 148 -4.06 -6.98 0.31
C ARG A 148 -4.31 -8.23 1.13
N SER A 149 -3.26 -9.03 1.34
CA SER A 149 -3.39 -10.31 2.05
C SER A 149 -4.06 -10.17 3.44
N GLY A 150 -3.73 -9.13 4.20
CA GLY A 150 -4.37 -8.89 5.49
C GLY A 150 -5.85 -8.47 5.38
N GLU A 151 -6.23 -7.79 4.30
CA GLU A 151 -7.63 -7.45 4.02
C GLU A 151 -8.44 -8.72 3.69
N VAL A 152 -7.88 -9.64 2.89
CA VAL A 152 -8.49 -10.95 2.60
C VAL A 152 -8.68 -11.75 3.90
N LEU A 153 -7.68 -11.79 4.78
CA LEU A 153 -7.81 -12.44 6.10
C LEU A 153 -8.83 -11.76 7.01
N GLY A 154 -9.11 -10.47 6.80
CA GLY A 154 -10.06 -9.70 7.59
C GLY A 154 -11.52 -9.81 7.15
N LEU A 155 -11.80 -10.55 6.07
CA LEU A 155 -13.16 -10.75 5.56
C LEU A 155 -14.00 -11.57 6.53
N MET A 156 -15.19 -11.05 6.83
CA MET A 156 -16.22 -11.72 7.61
C MET A 156 -17.42 -12.10 6.74
N ARG A 157 -18.25 -13.03 7.23
CA ARG A 157 -19.50 -13.45 6.60
C ARG A 157 -20.39 -12.26 6.23
N ASN A 158 -20.55 -11.29 7.14
CA ASN A 158 -21.38 -10.09 6.93
C ASN A 158 -20.76 -9.05 5.97
N ASP A 159 -19.57 -9.30 5.43
CA ASP A 159 -18.99 -8.47 4.39
C ASP A 159 -19.26 -9.00 2.98
N ILE A 160 -19.91 -10.16 2.87
CA ILE A 160 -20.31 -10.77 1.61
C ILE A 160 -21.81 -10.56 1.44
N ALA A 161 -22.18 -9.76 0.45
CA ALA A 161 -23.56 -9.51 0.05
C ALA A 161 -23.63 -9.54 -1.49
N SER A 162 -24.28 -8.57 -2.13
CA SER A 162 -24.15 -8.34 -3.58
C SER A 162 -22.75 -7.90 -3.99
N GLN A 163 -21.93 -7.46 -3.04
CA GLN A 163 -20.53 -7.08 -3.21
C GLN A 163 -19.72 -7.57 -2.01
N LEU A 164 -18.39 -7.62 -2.18
CA LEU A 164 -17.43 -7.90 -1.13
C LEU A 164 -16.95 -6.59 -0.50
N HIS A 165 -17.12 -6.44 0.81
CA HIS A 165 -16.78 -5.22 1.52
C HIS A 165 -15.45 -5.35 2.29
N ILE A 166 -14.44 -4.58 1.89
CA ILE A 166 -13.19 -4.50 2.65
C ILE A 166 -13.36 -3.47 3.78
N LYS A 167 -13.42 -3.95 5.02
CA LYS A 167 -13.62 -3.09 6.20
C LYS A 167 -12.52 -3.16 7.26
N ARG A 168 -11.61 -4.14 7.16
CA ARG A 168 -10.54 -4.34 8.14
C ARG A 168 -9.39 -5.14 7.56
N THR A 169 -8.25 -5.11 8.24
CA THR A 169 -7.08 -5.93 7.92
C THR A 169 -6.64 -6.70 9.17
N VAL A 170 -6.28 -7.97 8.99
CA VAL A 170 -5.70 -8.81 10.03
C VAL A 170 -4.20 -8.96 9.77
N THR A 171 -3.37 -8.63 10.74
CA THR A 171 -1.91 -8.77 10.65
C THR A 171 -1.32 -8.95 12.04
N ARG A 172 -0.42 -9.93 12.21
CA ARG A 172 0.23 -10.26 13.50
C ARG A 172 -0.77 -10.43 14.67
N GLY A 173 -1.93 -11.01 14.39
CA GLY A 173 -2.99 -11.22 15.38
C GLY A 173 -3.85 -10.00 15.68
N SER A 174 -3.47 -8.80 15.22
CA SER A 174 -4.25 -7.59 15.41
C SER A 174 -5.23 -7.37 14.26
N VAL A 175 -6.48 -7.08 14.62
CA VAL A 175 -7.49 -6.56 13.69
C VAL A 175 -7.35 -5.04 13.67
N ASN A 176 -7.09 -4.48 12.51
CA ASN A 176 -6.98 -3.03 12.33
C ASN A 176 -8.06 -2.56 11.38
N GLU A 177 -8.81 -1.55 11.81
CA GLU A 177 -9.73 -0.84 10.94
C GLU A 177 -8.97 0.20 10.11
N PRO A 178 -9.41 0.47 8.87
CA PRO A 178 -8.73 1.42 8.03
C PRO A 178 -8.79 2.84 8.60
N LYS A 179 -7.62 3.48 8.72
CA LYS A 179 -7.49 4.85 9.26
C LYS A 179 -8.04 5.94 8.32
N THR A 180 -8.42 5.60 7.09
CA THR A 180 -8.88 6.56 6.06
C THR A 180 -10.13 6.07 5.36
N ILE A 181 -11.07 6.98 5.10
CA ILE A 181 -12.38 6.71 4.47
C ILE A 181 -12.22 5.91 3.16
N GLY A 182 -11.23 6.25 2.32
CA GLY A 182 -11.00 5.56 1.03
C GLY A 182 -10.47 4.13 1.13
N SER A 183 -10.25 3.60 2.34
CA SER A 183 -9.81 2.22 2.54
C SER A 183 -10.97 1.27 2.86
N VAL A 184 -12.13 1.80 3.27
CA VAL A 184 -13.39 1.04 3.29
C VAL A 184 -13.99 1.11 1.89
N ARG A 185 -14.19 -0.05 1.26
CA ARG A 185 -14.61 -0.11 -0.14
C ARG A 185 -15.38 -1.39 -0.44
N SER A 186 -16.16 -1.34 -1.51
CA SER A 186 -16.84 -2.49 -2.07
C SER A 186 -16.14 -2.94 -3.35
N ILE A 187 -16.02 -4.24 -3.52
CA ILE A 187 -15.45 -4.89 -4.70
C ILE A 187 -16.57 -5.75 -5.29
N PRO A 188 -16.90 -5.61 -6.58
CA PRO A 188 -17.80 -6.53 -7.26
C PRO A 188 -17.35 -7.99 -7.06
N ILE A 189 -18.30 -8.88 -6.79
CA ILE A 189 -18.05 -10.32 -6.79
C ILE A 189 -18.17 -10.76 -8.23
N PHE A 190 -17.05 -11.13 -8.85
CA PHE A 190 -17.05 -11.75 -10.18
C PHE A 190 -17.37 -13.24 -10.03
N ASP A 191 -18.06 -13.83 -11.01
CA ASP A 191 -18.49 -15.24 -11.01
C ASP A 191 -17.35 -16.22 -10.68
N VAL A 192 -16.13 -15.91 -11.14
CA VAL A 192 -14.93 -16.71 -10.88
C VAL A 192 -14.54 -16.79 -9.39
N ILE A 193 -15.03 -15.85 -8.56
CA ILE A 193 -14.71 -15.77 -7.13
C ILE A 193 -15.69 -16.57 -6.28
N GLU A 194 -16.95 -16.70 -6.73
CA GLU A 194 -18.05 -17.31 -5.96
C GLU A 194 -17.69 -18.68 -5.37
N PRO A 195 -17.09 -19.62 -6.11
CA PRO A 195 -16.76 -20.94 -5.56
C PRO A 195 -15.81 -20.88 -4.36
N TYR A 196 -14.92 -19.88 -4.31
CA TYR A 196 -13.99 -19.69 -3.20
C TYR A 196 -14.65 -19.03 -2.00
N ILE A 197 -15.62 -18.14 -2.22
CA ILE A 197 -16.39 -17.49 -1.17
C ILE A 197 -17.35 -18.51 -0.54
N ASP A 198 -18.08 -19.25 -1.36
CA ASP A 198 -19.06 -20.24 -0.91
C ASP A 198 -18.40 -21.34 -0.09
N GLU A 199 -17.27 -21.88 -0.56
CA GLU A 199 -16.49 -22.86 0.21
C GLU A 199 -16.09 -22.31 1.59
N ARG A 200 -15.77 -21.02 1.71
CA ARG A 200 -15.48 -20.40 3.01
C ARG A 200 -16.72 -20.17 3.86
N LEU A 201 -17.83 -19.76 3.27
CA LEU A 201 -19.09 -19.57 3.96
C LEU A 201 -19.65 -20.90 4.49
N GLU A 202 -19.43 -22.01 3.80
CA GLU A 202 -19.85 -23.33 4.24
C GLU A 202 -18.93 -23.90 5.34
N ASN A 203 -17.61 -23.83 5.14
CA ASN A 203 -16.66 -24.55 5.98
C ASN A 203 -16.13 -23.76 7.19
N SER A 204 -16.22 -22.43 7.17
CA SER A 204 -15.70 -21.62 8.29
C SER A 204 -16.53 -21.80 9.55
N LYS A 205 -15.86 -22.01 10.70
CA LYS A 205 -16.52 -22.14 12.01
C LYS A 205 -16.56 -20.83 12.79
N SER A 206 -16.19 -19.71 12.16
CA SER A 206 -16.12 -18.40 12.81
C SER A 206 -16.91 -17.34 12.02
N LEU A 207 -16.91 -16.11 12.54
CA LEU A 207 -17.39 -14.93 11.80
C LEU A 207 -16.51 -14.58 10.61
N TYR A 208 -15.22 -14.91 10.65
CA TYR A 208 -14.23 -14.66 9.60
C TYR A 208 -14.21 -15.78 8.58
N LEU A 209 -14.07 -15.45 7.29
CA LEU A 209 -13.96 -16.45 6.23
C LEU A 209 -12.68 -17.30 6.35
N PHE A 210 -11.59 -16.67 6.81
CA PHE A 210 -10.30 -17.33 7.03
C PHE A 210 -10.04 -17.49 8.52
N ASP A 211 -10.42 -18.65 9.03
CA ASP A 211 -10.38 -18.96 10.46
C ASP A 211 -9.42 -20.09 10.81
N LYS A 212 -9.05 -20.12 12.09
CA LYS A 212 -8.36 -21.22 12.74
C LYS A 212 -8.86 -21.32 14.17
N ASP A 213 -9.23 -22.54 14.60
CA ASP A 213 -9.65 -22.84 15.96
C ASP A 213 -10.81 -21.94 16.47
N GLY A 214 -11.73 -21.55 15.57
CA GLY A 214 -12.90 -20.71 15.90
C GLY A 214 -12.63 -19.20 15.94
N GLY A 215 -11.40 -18.76 15.70
CA GLY A 215 -11.01 -17.35 15.57
C GLY A 215 -10.43 -17.03 14.20
N HIS A 216 -10.10 -15.75 13.94
CA HIS A 216 -9.48 -15.38 12.67
C HIS A 216 -8.05 -15.89 12.55
N LEU A 217 -7.61 -16.14 11.32
CA LEU A 217 -6.22 -16.48 11.02
C LEU A 217 -5.35 -15.21 11.18
N GLY A 218 -4.46 -15.22 12.17
CA GLY A 218 -3.79 -13.99 12.66
C GLY A 218 -2.77 -13.34 11.72
N ASP A 219 -2.18 -14.07 10.76
CA ASP A 219 -1.19 -13.52 9.85
C ASP A 219 -1.05 -14.34 8.56
N VAL A 220 -0.82 -13.65 7.43
CA VAL A 220 -0.57 -14.30 6.13
C VAL A 220 0.65 -15.23 6.14
N ALA A 221 1.58 -15.03 7.07
CA ALA A 221 2.71 -15.92 7.31
C ALA A 221 2.28 -17.37 7.58
N TYR A 222 1.04 -17.60 8.03
CA TYR A 222 0.44 -18.94 8.12
C TYR A 222 0.56 -19.71 6.79
N PHE A 223 0.35 -19.03 5.66
CA PHE A 223 0.42 -19.62 4.32
C PHE A 223 1.83 -19.68 3.74
N ARG A 224 2.87 -19.27 4.46
CA ARG A 224 4.24 -19.17 3.91
C ARG A 224 4.77 -20.51 3.41
N ARG A 225 4.47 -21.61 4.11
CA ARG A 225 4.91 -22.96 3.72
C ARG A 225 4.12 -23.43 2.50
N GLN A 226 2.79 -23.33 2.53
CA GLN A 226 1.93 -23.68 1.40
C GLN A 226 2.34 -22.90 0.14
N TRP A 227 2.57 -21.59 0.25
CA TRP A 227 2.99 -20.76 -0.87
C TRP A 227 4.29 -21.23 -1.52
N LYS A 228 5.31 -21.54 -0.72
CA LYS A 228 6.58 -22.08 -1.23
C LYS A 228 6.38 -23.42 -1.94
N THR A 229 5.54 -24.29 -1.39
CA THR A 229 5.24 -25.60 -1.97
C THR A 229 4.49 -25.45 -3.30
N VAL A 230 3.41 -24.68 -3.33
CA VAL A 230 2.58 -24.43 -4.52
C VAL A 230 3.43 -23.83 -5.64
N ILE A 231 4.21 -22.79 -5.34
CA ILE A 231 5.10 -22.16 -6.33
C ILE A 231 6.09 -23.18 -6.90
N LYS A 232 6.75 -23.96 -6.04
CA LYS A 232 7.71 -24.97 -6.51
C LYS A 232 7.04 -26.03 -7.40
N LYS A 233 5.86 -26.52 -7.01
CA LYS A 233 5.10 -27.53 -7.78
C LYS A 233 4.60 -26.98 -9.11
N SER A 234 4.19 -25.72 -9.15
CA SER A 234 3.68 -25.06 -10.37
C SER A 234 4.76 -24.78 -11.42
N GLY A 235 6.04 -24.92 -11.09
CA GLY A 235 7.15 -24.56 -11.98
C GLY A 235 7.34 -23.05 -12.17
N VAL A 236 6.54 -22.22 -11.48
CA VAL A 236 6.57 -20.76 -11.60
C VAL A 236 7.74 -20.16 -10.82
N ARG A 237 8.36 -19.09 -11.36
CA ARG A 237 9.40 -18.35 -10.64
C ARG A 237 8.84 -17.74 -9.36
N TYR A 238 9.55 -17.94 -8.26
CA TYR A 238 9.13 -17.45 -6.95
C TYR A 238 8.99 -15.94 -6.89
N ARG A 239 7.80 -15.49 -6.49
CA ARG A 239 7.50 -14.12 -6.05
C ARG A 239 6.82 -14.18 -4.69
N LYS A 240 6.80 -13.06 -3.97
CA LYS A 240 6.13 -12.99 -2.65
C LYS A 240 4.62 -13.00 -2.84
N LEU A 241 3.90 -13.58 -1.88
CA LEU A 241 2.44 -13.74 -1.91
C LEU A 241 1.68 -12.40 -2.11
N TYR A 242 2.23 -11.27 -1.66
CA TYR A 242 1.61 -9.96 -1.89
C TYR A 242 1.50 -9.58 -3.39
N ASN A 243 2.20 -10.28 -4.29
CA ASN A 243 2.09 -10.02 -5.73
C ASN A 243 0.73 -10.41 -6.32
N THR A 244 -0.14 -11.11 -5.59
CA THR A 244 -1.54 -11.36 -6.02
C THR A 244 -2.26 -10.04 -6.33
N SER A 245 -2.09 -9.03 -5.47
CA SER A 245 -2.69 -7.69 -5.67
C SER A 245 -2.10 -6.96 -6.88
N HIS A 246 -0.77 -7.01 -7.06
CA HIS A 246 -0.12 -6.46 -8.25
C HIS A 246 -0.58 -7.16 -9.54
N THR A 247 -0.78 -8.47 -9.48
CA THR A 247 -1.25 -9.30 -10.59
C THR A 247 -2.66 -8.89 -10.99
N PHE A 248 -3.57 -8.76 -10.04
CA PHE A 248 -4.93 -8.29 -10.30
C PHE A 248 -4.95 -6.90 -10.96
N ILE A 249 -4.22 -5.93 -10.39
CA ILE A 249 -4.18 -4.57 -10.95
C ILE A 249 -3.63 -4.58 -12.38
N THR A 250 -2.57 -5.36 -12.62
CA THR A 250 -1.98 -5.48 -13.96
C THR A 250 -2.96 -6.13 -14.95
N ALA A 251 -3.66 -7.18 -14.54
CA ALA A 251 -4.67 -7.83 -15.36
C ALA A 251 -5.83 -6.89 -15.73
N MET A 252 -6.34 -6.14 -14.76
CA MET A 252 -7.41 -5.15 -14.97
C MET A 252 -6.98 -4.00 -15.90
N LEU A 253 -5.74 -3.54 -15.79
CA LEU A 253 -5.19 -2.54 -16.72
C LEU A 253 -5.05 -3.10 -18.13
N ASN A 254 -4.62 -4.36 -18.24
CA ASN A 254 -4.42 -5.01 -19.54
C ASN A 254 -5.72 -5.40 -20.24
N SER A 255 -6.84 -5.56 -19.51
CA SER A 255 -8.13 -5.84 -20.13
C SER A 255 -8.67 -4.62 -20.88
N GLY A 256 -8.34 -3.40 -20.44
CA GLY A 256 -8.85 -2.16 -21.02
C GLY A 256 -10.34 -1.90 -20.71
N GLU A 257 -10.98 -2.76 -19.91
CA GLU A 257 -12.42 -2.67 -19.60
C GLU A 257 -12.72 -1.67 -18.47
N PHE A 258 -11.71 -1.37 -17.64
CA PHE A 258 -11.87 -0.54 -16.45
C PHE A 258 -10.95 0.66 -16.51
N SER A 259 -11.51 1.83 -16.22
CA SER A 259 -10.70 3.05 -16.05
C SER A 259 -9.74 2.92 -14.86
N ILE A 260 -8.61 3.62 -14.92
CA ILE A 260 -7.64 3.68 -13.81
C ILE A 260 -8.31 4.11 -12.49
N LEU A 261 -9.33 4.97 -12.57
CA LEU A 261 -10.08 5.42 -11.39
C LEU A 261 -10.91 4.29 -10.77
N GLN A 262 -11.63 3.51 -11.59
CA GLN A 262 -12.38 2.33 -11.11
C GLN A 262 -11.44 1.31 -10.46
N ILE A 263 -10.30 1.04 -11.09
CA ILE A 263 -9.29 0.13 -10.54
C ILE A 263 -8.78 0.67 -9.19
N ALA A 264 -8.46 1.97 -9.10
CA ALA A 264 -8.00 2.61 -7.85
C ALA A 264 -9.03 2.51 -6.73
N GLN A 265 -10.32 2.67 -7.04
CA GLN A 265 -11.42 2.51 -6.10
C GLN A 265 -11.52 1.07 -5.61
N MET A 266 -11.44 0.07 -6.50
CA MET A 266 -11.54 -1.36 -6.15
C MET A 266 -10.38 -1.83 -5.25
N VAL A 267 -9.17 -1.34 -5.44
CA VAL A 267 -7.99 -1.78 -4.66
C VAL A 267 -7.68 -0.88 -3.45
N GLY A 268 -8.47 0.17 -3.24
CA GLY A 268 -8.36 1.05 -2.07
C GLY A 268 -7.13 1.94 -2.08
N HIS A 269 -6.76 2.48 -3.24
CA HIS A 269 -5.74 3.52 -3.34
C HIS A 269 -6.38 4.90 -3.24
N ALA A 270 -5.94 5.69 -2.26
CA ALA A 270 -6.40 7.07 -2.06
C ALA A 270 -6.09 8.00 -3.25
N SER A 271 -5.19 7.61 -4.16
CA SER A 271 -4.86 8.39 -5.35
C SER A 271 -4.56 7.49 -6.57
N PRO A 272 -5.21 7.73 -7.72
CA PRO A 272 -4.87 7.09 -9.00
C PRO A 272 -3.43 7.29 -9.44
N ARG A 273 -2.76 8.34 -8.94
CA ARG A 273 -1.33 8.63 -9.22
C ARG A 273 -0.43 7.46 -8.86
N MET A 274 -0.77 6.69 -7.83
CA MET A 274 0.02 5.52 -7.45
C MET A 274 -0.04 4.46 -8.55
N ILE A 275 -1.23 4.21 -9.11
CA ILE A 275 -1.41 3.26 -10.22
C ILE A 275 -0.64 3.76 -11.45
N MET A 276 -0.84 5.01 -11.85
CA MET A 276 -0.13 5.58 -13.00
C MET A 276 1.39 5.50 -12.85
N SER A 277 1.94 5.86 -11.69
CA SER A 277 3.41 5.84 -11.49
C SER A 277 4.01 4.44 -11.38
N THR A 278 3.25 3.47 -10.87
CA THR A 278 3.76 2.11 -10.58
C THR A 278 3.50 1.14 -11.73
N TYR A 279 2.40 1.32 -12.46
CA TYR A 279 1.93 0.38 -13.49
C TYR A 279 1.95 0.96 -14.91
N ALA A 280 2.43 2.20 -15.12
CA ALA A 280 2.50 2.81 -16.46
C ALA A 280 3.16 1.92 -17.53
N GLY A 281 4.17 1.12 -17.15
CA GLY A 281 4.85 0.23 -18.09
C GLY A 281 4.04 -1.02 -18.50
N PHE A 282 2.90 -1.28 -17.85
CA PHE A 282 2.03 -2.42 -18.15
C PHE A 282 0.80 -2.02 -18.95
N VAL A 283 0.36 -0.76 -18.85
CA VAL A 283 -0.73 -0.25 -19.69
C VAL A 283 -0.31 -0.42 -21.15
N GLN A 284 -0.97 -1.33 -21.87
CA GLN A 284 -0.82 -1.39 -23.32
C GLN A 284 -1.07 0.02 -23.84
N SER A 285 -0.15 0.54 -24.65
CA SER A 285 -0.27 1.87 -25.23
C SER A 285 -1.69 2.04 -25.73
N GLU A 286 -2.49 2.85 -25.02
CA GLU A 286 -3.78 3.31 -25.49
C GLU A 286 -3.47 4.07 -26.78
N HIS A 287 -3.43 3.36 -27.90
CA HIS A 287 -3.62 4.00 -29.19
C HIS A 287 -4.99 4.63 -29.06
N ILE A 288 -4.98 5.95 -28.96
CA ILE A 288 -6.16 6.78 -28.87
C ILE A 288 -7.09 6.36 -30.02
N LYS A 289 -8.08 5.51 -29.72
CA LYS A 289 -9.16 5.18 -30.64
C LYS A 289 -10.22 6.26 -30.47
N ILE A 290 -9.90 7.49 -30.90
CA ILE A 290 -10.92 8.52 -31.07
C ILE A 290 -11.68 8.12 -32.33
N ASP A 291 -12.95 7.76 -32.16
CA ASP A 291 -13.86 7.77 -33.30
C ASP A 291 -14.02 9.24 -33.73
N VAL A 292 -13.49 9.59 -34.89
CA VAL A 292 -13.54 10.96 -35.44
C VAL A 292 -14.96 11.41 -35.77
N LYS A 293 -15.93 10.48 -35.78
CA LYS A 293 -17.36 10.77 -35.88
C LYS A 293 -18.02 10.95 -34.52
N THR A 294 -17.25 10.88 -33.42
CA THR A 294 -17.77 11.20 -32.09
C THR A 294 -18.15 12.66 -32.04
N ASP A 295 -19.44 12.89 -32.20
CA ASP A 295 -20.06 14.17 -31.99
C ASP A 295 -20.29 14.35 -30.49
N LEU A 296 -19.32 15.02 -29.85
CA LEU A 296 -19.29 15.23 -28.40
C LEU A 296 -20.49 16.02 -27.86
N PHE A 297 -21.25 16.69 -28.73
CA PHE A 297 -22.32 17.60 -28.36
C PHE A 297 -23.67 17.31 -29.05
N GLY A 298 -23.77 16.25 -29.86
CA GLY A 298 -25.03 15.86 -30.49
C GLY A 298 -25.46 16.73 -31.68
N HIS A 299 -24.55 17.42 -32.37
CA HIS A 299 -24.73 17.96 -33.72
C HIS A 299 -24.91 16.92 -34.86
N ASN A 300 -25.52 15.77 -34.58
CA ASN A 300 -26.14 14.96 -35.62
C ASN A 300 -27.34 15.77 -36.14
N MET A 301 -27.06 16.68 -37.07
CA MET A 301 -28.07 17.27 -37.94
C MET A 301 -28.72 16.09 -38.65
N GLY A 302 -29.85 15.65 -38.09
CA GLY A 302 -30.66 14.59 -38.63
C GLY A 302 -30.77 14.81 -40.12
N ILE A 303 -30.38 13.79 -40.87
CA ILE A 303 -30.71 13.64 -42.28
C ILE A 303 -32.21 13.90 -42.36
N LEU A 304 -32.59 15.10 -42.84
CA LEU A 304 -33.93 15.43 -43.29
C LEU A 304 -34.14 14.71 -44.62
N GLU A 305 -34.10 13.38 -44.61
CA GLU A 305 -34.60 12.57 -45.72
C GLU A 305 -36.04 12.17 -45.39
N GLU A 306 -36.93 12.92 -46.04
CA GLU A 306 -38.17 12.41 -46.62
C GLU A 306 -39.30 11.99 -45.67
N ASN A 307 -39.85 12.99 -44.96
CA ASN A 307 -41.30 13.04 -44.71
C ASN A 307 -42.05 13.68 -45.91
N ILE A 308 -41.73 13.29 -47.15
CA ILE A 308 -42.55 13.58 -48.33
C ILE A 308 -43.29 12.31 -48.70
N LYS A 309 -44.24 11.87 -47.86
CA LYS A 309 -45.24 10.86 -48.23
C LYS A 309 -46.39 10.74 -47.22
N SER A 310 -46.98 11.85 -46.77
CA SER A 310 -48.28 11.76 -46.08
C SER A 310 -49.05 13.09 -45.98
N TYR A 311 -49.20 13.85 -47.06
CA TYR A 311 -50.37 14.73 -47.17
C TYR A 311 -50.85 14.70 -48.62
N GLY A 312 -51.86 13.87 -48.84
CA GLY A 312 -52.66 13.91 -50.05
C GLY A 312 -53.45 15.21 -50.10
N PHE A 313 -53.40 15.86 -51.25
CA PHE A 313 -54.47 16.68 -51.77
C PHE A 313 -54.60 16.29 -53.24
N ASP A 314 -55.45 15.29 -53.47
CA ASP A 314 -56.15 15.17 -54.74
C ASP A 314 -57.22 16.26 -54.82
N ASP A 315 -57.51 16.63 -56.07
CA ASP A 315 -58.56 17.51 -56.55
C ASP A 315 -58.33 19.03 -56.40
N VAL A 316 -58.24 19.69 -57.56
CA VAL A 316 -59.29 20.60 -58.09
C VAL A 316 -58.66 21.65 -59.05
N LEU A 317 -59.03 21.52 -60.34
CA LEU A 317 -59.17 22.54 -61.42
C LEU A 317 -57.89 23.05 -62.13
N GLU A 318 -57.71 22.75 -63.42
CA GLU A 318 -58.36 23.35 -64.61
C GLU A 318 -57.99 24.81 -64.87
N SER A 319 -57.62 25.07 -66.14
CA SER A 319 -57.40 26.37 -66.82
C SER A 319 -56.19 27.17 -66.32
N THR A 320 -55.24 27.61 -67.14
CA THR A 320 -55.24 28.00 -68.56
C THR A 320 -53.79 28.05 -69.04
#